data_AF-A0A7V9LT68-F1
#
_entry.id   AF-A0A7V9LT68-F1
#
_cell.length_a   1.000
_cell.length_b   1.000
_cell.length_c   1.000
_cell.angle_alpha   90.00
_cell.angle_beta   90.00
_cell.angle_gamma   90.00
#
_symmetry.space_group_name_H-M   'P 1'
#
loop_
_entity.id
_entity.type
_entity.pdbx_description
1 polymer ?
#
loop_
_entity_poly.entity_id
_entity_poly.type
_entity_poly.pdbx_seq_one_letter_code
_entity_poly.pdbx_strand_id
1 'polypeptide(L)' 'MNRDPETIQREIEHARDALGSTLDQLVERTSPKRLAAVGKASVREFVTSTKGKIIIGGTAAAVTALVVVNRLRNR' A
#
# COMPACT_ATOMS: atom_id res chain seq x y z
N MET A 1 -3.23 6.92 50.52
CA MET A 1 -4.45 7.48 49.92
C MET A 1 -5.08 6.42 49.02
N ASN A 2 -6.29 5.96 49.35
CA ASN A 2 -7.10 5.17 48.42
C ASN A 2 -7.56 6.14 47.32
N ARG A 3 -7.30 5.86 46.04
CA ARG A 3 -7.72 6.76 44.97
C ARG A 3 -9.24 6.88 44.99
N ASP A 4 -9.74 8.11 45.03
CA ASP A 4 -11.17 8.40 45.03
C ASP A 4 -11.78 7.91 43.70
N PRO A 5 -12.92 7.19 43.69
CA PRO A 5 -13.57 6.69 42.48
C PRO A 5 -13.74 7.75 41.38
N GLU A 6 -14.03 8.99 41.75
CA GLU A 6 -14.19 10.14 40.84
C GLU A 6 -12.90 10.49 40.08
N THR A 7 -11.74 10.29 40.70
CA THR A 7 -10.44 10.52 40.06
C THR A 7 -10.16 9.41 39.04
N ILE A 8 -10.45 8.16 39.41
CA ILE A 8 -10.29 7.02 38.51
C ILE A 8 -11.20 7.17 37.28
N GLN A 9 -12.45 7.60 37.46
CA GLN A 9 -13.38 7.83 36.34
C GLN A 9 -12.86 8.92 35.38
N ARG A 10 -12.37 10.03 35.92
CA ARG A 10 -11.78 11.11 35.10
C ARG A 10 -10.55 10.64 34.33
N GLU A 11 -9.67 9.86 34.96
CA GLU A 11 -8.50 9.28 34.29
C GLU A 11 -8.91 8.30 33.17
N ILE A 12 -9.95 7.49 33.40
CA ILE A 12 -10.47 6.57 32.38
C ILE A 12 -11.02 7.33 31.19
N GLU A 13 -11.82 8.38 31.40
CA GLU A 13 -12.38 9.16 30.29
C GLU A 13 -11.26 9.82 29.47
N HIS A 14 -10.26 10.39 30.14
CA HIS A 14 -9.09 10.96 29.48
C HIS A 14 -8.28 9.93 28.68
N ALA A 15 -8.15 8.72 29.22
CA ALA A 15 -7.48 7.61 28.53
C ALA A 15 -8.28 7.14 27.31
N ARG A 16 -9.62 7.11 27.38
CA ARG A 16 -10.50 6.76 26.26
C ARG A 16 -10.35 7.75 25.11
N ASP A 17 -10.35 9.04 25.41
CA ASP A 17 -10.16 10.09 24.39
C ASP A 17 -8.78 10.00 23.75
N ALA A 18 -7.73 9.77 24.54
CA ALA A 18 -6.38 9.58 24.04
C ALA A 18 -6.27 8.36 23.12
N LEU A 19 -6.92 7.24 23.47
CA LEU A 19 -6.97 6.03 22.64
C LEU A 19 -7.75 6.25 21.35
N GLY A 20 -8.89 6.94 21.39
CA GLY A 20 -9.66 7.30 20.21
C GLY A 20 -8.83 8.12 19.22
N SER A 21 -8.16 9.17 19.71
CA SER A 21 -7.29 10.00 18.86
C SER A 21 -6.11 9.24 18.27
N THR A 22 -5.57 8.27 19.00
CA THR A 22 -4.46 7.41 18.53
C THR A 22 -4.97 6.41 17.48
N LEU A 23 -6.16 5.85 17.69
CA LEU A 23 -6.80 4.94 16.75
C LEU A 23 -7.12 5.64 15.43
N ASP A 24 -7.67 6.85 15.47
CA ASP A 24 -7.96 7.63 14.26
C ASP A 24 -6.68 7.90 13.46
N GLN A 25 -5.58 8.26 14.13
CA GLN A 25 -4.28 8.43 13.49
C GLN A 25 -3.73 7.12 12.91
N LEU A 26 -3.91 6.00 13.61
CA LEU A 26 -3.49 4.69 13.14
C LEU A 26 -4.32 4.23 11.93
N VAL A 27 -5.63 4.47 11.96
CA VAL A 27 -6.54 4.17 10.85
C VAL A 27 -6.19 5.03 9.64
N GLU A 28 -5.93 6.32 9.80
CA GLU A 28 -5.51 7.19 8.70
C GLU A 28 -4.21 6.70 8.04
N ARG A 29 -3.20 6.35 8.86
CA ARG A 29 -1.89 5.86 8.37
C ARG A 29 -1.95 4.46 7.78
N THR A 30 -2.76 3.58 8.36
CA THR A 30 -2.84 2.16 7.99
C THR A 30 -4.02 1.89 7.04
N SER A 31 -4.75 2.93 6.62
CA SER A 31 -5.96 2.74 5.83
C SER A 31 -5.62 1.98 4.53
N PRO A 32 -6.30 0.85 4.26
CA PRO A 32 -6.03 0.06 3.06
C PRO A 32 -6.32 0.85 1.78
N LYS A 33 -7.21 1.85 1.84
CA LYS A 33 -7.47 2.79 0.75
C LYS A 33 -6.22 3.61 0.39
N ARG A 34 -5.48 4.11 1.38
CA ARG A 34 -4.27 4.89 1.16
C ARG A 34 -3.13 4.03 0.64
N LEU A 35 -2.95 2.83 1.19
CA LEU A 35 -1.99 1.85 0.66
C LEU A 35 -2.28 1.50 -0.81
N ALA A 36 -3.55 1.26 -1.15
CA ALA A 36 -3.95 1.01 -2.54
C ALA A 36 -3.71 2.23 -3.45
N ALA A 37 -3.96 3.45 -2.96
CA ALA A 37 -3.71 4.68 -3.72
C ALA A 37 -2.21 4.89 -3.98
N VAL A 38 -1.37 4.72 -2.96
CA VAL A 38 0.09 4.81 -3.08
C VAL A 38 0.61 3.74 -4.02
N GLY A 39 0.19 2.48 -3.86
CA GLY A 39 0.57 1.39 -4.76
C GLY A 39 0.19 1.65 -6.21
N LYS A 40 -1.04 2.13 -6.46
CA LYS A 40 -1.49 2.51 -7.81
C LYS A 40 -0.64 3.65 -8.39
N ALA A 41 -0.32 4.66 -7.60
CA ALA A 41 0.53 5.77 -8.03
C ALA A 41 1.93 5.28 -8.41
N SER A 42 2.58 4.45 -7.57
CA SER A 42 3.90 3.91 -7.85
C SER A 42 3.93 3.01 -9.09
N VAL A 43 2.90 2.17 -9.29
CA VAL A 43 2.80 1.36 -10.52
C VAL A 43 2.65 2.25 -11.75
N ARG A 44 1.80 3.28 -11.68
CA ARG A 44 1.61 4.22 -12.79
C ARG A 44 2.89 4.99 -13.09
N GLU A 45 3.59 5.47 -12.08
CA GLU A 45 4.89 6.12 -12.21
C GLU A 45 5.91 5.19 -12.87
N PHE A 46 6.00 3.94 -12.41
CA PHE A 46 6.89 2.96 -13.01
C PHE A 46 6.57 2.73 -14.49
N VAL A 47 5.32 2.43 -14.84
CA VAL A 47 4.91 2.16 -16.23
C VAL A 47 5.11 3.37 -17.15
N THR A 48 4.95 4.58 -16.62
CA THR A 48 5.14 5.82 -17.40
C THR A 48 6.59 6.26 -17.50
N SER A 49 7.45 5.83 -16.57
CA SER A 49 8.89 6.12 -16.57
C SER A 49 9.61 5.54 -17.78
N THR A 50 10.70 6.18 -18.22
CA THR A 50 11.53 5.69 -19.33
C THR A 50 12.07 4.30 -19.06
N LYS A 51 12.57 4.05 -17.84
CA LYS A 51 13.07 2.73 -17.43
C LYS A 51 11.98 1.67 -17.48
N GLY A 52 10.79 1.96 -16.95
CA GLY A 52 9.67 1.02 -16.97
C GLY A 52 9.20 0.70 -18.38
N LYS A 53 9.12 1.69 -19.28
CA LYS A 53 8.80 1.46 -20.70
C LYS A 53 9.83 0.55 -21.38
N ILE A 54 11.12 0.76 -21.14
CA ILE A 54 12.19 -0.08 -21.69
C ILE A 54 12.06 -1.52 -21.18
N ILE A 55 11.85 -1.71 -19.88
CA ILE A 55 11.69 -3.05 -19.29
C ILE A 55 10.46 -3.74 -19.86
N ILE A 56 9.29 -3.09 -19.80
CA ILE A 56 8.03 -3.66 -20.28
C ILE A 56 8.12 -3.98 -21.77
N GLY A 57 8.59 -3.03 -22.58
CA GLY A 57 8.74 -3.22 -24.03
C GLY A 57 9.75 -4.30 -24.38
N GLY A 58 10.90 -4.32 -23.72
CA GLY A 58 11.95 -5.32 -23.92
C GLY A 58 11.47 -6.74 -23.59
N THR A 59 10.79 -6.91 -22.44
CA THR A 59 10.22 -8.21 -22.07
C THR A 59 9.12 -8.65 -23.04
N ALA A 60 8.21 -7.74 -23.42
CA ALA A 60 7.15 -8.06 -24.38
C ALA A 60 7.71 -8.49 -25.75
N ALA A 61 8.71 -7.76 -26.25
CA ALA A 61 9.38 -8.10 -27.51
C ALA A 61 10.10 -9.45 -27.42
N ALA A 62 10.83 -9.71 -26.34
CA ALA A 62 11.54 -10.97 -26.13
C ALA A 62 10.59 -12.18 -26.08
N VAL A 63 9.48 -12.07 -25.34
CA VAL A 63 8.46 -13.13 -25.27
C VAL A 63 7.84 -13.35 -26.64
N THR A 64 7.48 -12.28 -27.36
CA THR A 64 6.90 -12.38 -28.70
C THR A 64 7.85 -13.08 -29.66
N ALA A 65 9.13 -12.68 -29.68
CA ALA A 65 10.15 -13.31 -30.51
C ALA A 65 10.31 -14.80 -30.18
N LEU A 66 10.35 -15.15 -28.89
CA LEU A 66 10.48 -16.53 -28.44
C LEU A 66 9.29 -17.39 -28.87
N VAL A 67 8.06 -16.87 -28.74
CA VAL A 67 6.84 -17.56 -29.18
C VAL A 67 6.84 -17.77 -30.70
N VAL A 68 7.24 -16.75 -31.48
CA VAL A 68 7.32 -16.84 -32.94
C VAL A 68 8.35 -17.90 -33.37
N VAL A 69 9.56 -17.85 -32.81
CA VAL A 69 10.61 -18.83 -33.10
C VAL A 69 10.15 -20.25 -32.75
N ASN A 70 9.55 -20.43 -31.58
CA ASN A 70 9.06 -21.75 -31.16
C ASN A 70 7.94 -22.25 -32.09
N ARG A 71 7.04 -21.37 -32.54
CA ARG A 71 5.96 -21.74 -33.47
C ARG A 71 6.46 -22.10 -34.86
N LEU A 72 7.54 -21.47 -35.33
CA LEU A 72 8.19 -21.83 -36.59
C LEU A 72 8.96 -23.15 -36.48
N ARG A 73 9.55 -23.45 -35.33
CA ARG A 73 10.31 -24.70 -35.08
C ARG A 73 9.42 -25.93 -34.88
N ASN A 74 8.19 -25.74 -34.40
CA ASN A 74 7.22 -26.81 -34.13
C ASN A 74 6.29 -27.12 -35.32
N ARG A 75 6.57 -26.58 -36.51
CA ARG A 75 5.93 -26.91 -37.79
C ARG A 75 6.90 -27.71 -38.64
#